data_AF-A0A3S0EIU2-F1
#
_entry.id   AF-A0A3S0EIU2-F1
#
_cell.length_a   1.000
_cell.length_b   1.000
_cell.length_c   1.000
_cell.angle_alpha   90.00
_cell.angle_beta   90.00
_cell.angle_gamma   90.00
#
_symmetry.space_group_name_H-M   'P 1'
#
loop_
_entity.id
_entity.type
_entity.pdbx_description
1 polymer ?
#
loop_
_entity_poly.entity_id
_entity_poly.type
_entity_poly.pdbx_seq_one_letter_code
_entity_poly.pdbx_strand_id
1 'polypeptide(L)'
;MDGKDYSIMSILPPYNNLHAQLIDRQSGKQVTSGVTLSYESLRDPSGSINTSSAGKTNFWQYVKALYGGAPAPNRGLNLSNPAVSNPTPSTQPAAMSYNQVQSWYEAEGLPILPYDDTLTSNGYNKNYYPMVKVVAKSSTGTVLASTQTVLPVSDEMTCISCHASNSNKDAAKPPLRGWANYSADPEKDWKKNVLRLHDYKHANDPVYQAALLKLQPVAAAGLAQ
;
A
#
# COMPACT_ATOMS: atom_id res chain seq x y z
N MET A 1 1.21 -0.47 4.96
CA MET A 1 0.01 -1.24 4.62
C MET A 1 -0.68 -1.61 5.93
N ASP A 2 -2.01 -1.50 5.99
CA ASP A 2 -2.82 -1.51 7.22
C ASP A 2 -3.63 -2.82 7.42
N GLY A 3 -3.12 -3.93 6.86
CA GLY A 3 -3.75 -5.24 6.84
C GLY A 3 -4.35 -5.62 5.47
N LYS A 4 -5.00 -6.80 5.41
CA LYS A 4 -5.56 -7.33 4.16
C LYS A 4 -6.97 -6.82 3.88
N ASP A 5 -7.67 -6.28 4.88
CA ASP A 5 -9.08 -5.90 4.82
C ASP A 5 -9.30 -4.38 4.77
N TYR A 6 -9.84 -3.88 3.67
CA TYR A 6 -10.17 -2.48 3.45
C TYR A 6 -11.67 -2.22 3.64
N SER A 7 -12.41 -3.15 4.25
CA SER A 7 -13.87 -3.06 4.37
C SER A 7 -14.35 -2.15 5.51
N ILE A 8 -13.49 -1.91 6.51
CA ILE A 8 -13.82 -1.09 7.69
C ILE A 8 -13.22 0.30 7.59
N MET A 9 -11.91 0.40 7.41
CA MET A 9 -11.18 1.64 7.25
C MET A 9 -9.86 1.39 6.54
N SER A 10 -9.22 2.47 6.07
CA SER A 10 -7.85 2.42 5.63
C SER A 10 -7.06 3.64 6.10
N ILE A 11 -5.81 3.42 6.52
CA ILE A 11 -4.83 4.46 6.84
C ILE A 11 -4.09 4.88 5.58
N LEU A 12 -3.61 3.89 4.79
CA LEU A 12 -2.91 4.11 3.53
C LEU A 12 -3.25 2.95 2.57
N PRO A 13 -3.31 3.21 1.25
CA PRO A 13 -3.42 2.14 0.27
C PRO A 13 -2.12 1.30 0.27
N PRO A 14 -2.10 0.12 -0.36
CA PRO A 14 -0.85 -0.51 -0.77
C PRO A 14 -0.07 0.49 -1.65
N TYR A 15 1.07 0.95 -1.16
CA TYR A 15 1.79 2.07 -1.76
C TYR A 15 3.29 1.96 -1.47
N ASN A 16 4.09 1.93 -2.52
CA ASN A 16 5.53 2.06 -2.46
C ASN A 16 6.02 2.88 -3.66
N ASN A 17 7.15 3.56 -3.50
CA ASN A 17 7.73 4.41 -4.52
C ASN A 17 9.11 3.91 -4.87
N LEU A 18 9.33 3.64 -6.15
CA LEU A 18 10.63 3.24 -6.66
C LEU A 18 11.22 4.38 -7.48
N HIS A 19 12.34 4.95 -7.05
CA HIS A 19 13.09 5.95 -7.79
C HIS A 19 14.42 5.37 -8.28
N ALA A 20 14.86 5.77 -9.47
CA ALA A 20 16.12 5.33 -10.06
C ALA A 20 16.77 6.42 -10.89
N GLN A 21 18.09 6.49 -10.84
CA GLN A 21 18.92 7.33 -11.73
C GLN A 21 19.96 6.44 -12.41
N LEU A 22 20.18 6.68 -13.71
CA LEU A 22 21.28 6.07 -14.45
C LEU A 22 22.44 7.06 -14.50
N ILE A 23 23.61 6.65 -14.03
CA ILE A 23 24.82 7.49 -14.02
C ILE A 23 25.83 6.89 -15.01
N ASP A 24 26.34 7.71 -15.92
CA ASP A 24 27.50 7.36 -16.75
C ASP A 24 28.76 7.36 -15.88
N ARG A 25 29.41 6.21 -15.79
CA ARG A 25 30.60 6.00 -14.95
C ARG A 25 31.81 6.83 -15.39
N GLN A 26 31.90 7.18 -16.68
CA GLN A 26 33.06 7.91 -17.21
C GLN A 26 32.92 9.41 -16.95
N SER A 27 31.75 9.97 -17.22
CA SER A 27 31.49 11.40 -17.06
C SER A 27 30.98 11.78 -15.66
N GLY A 28 30.50 10.82 -14.88
CA GLY A 28 29.83 11.05 -13.59
C GLY A 28 28.46 11.74 -13.72
N LYS A 29 27.97 11.94 -14.96
CA LYS A 29 26.73 12.65 -15.23
C LYS A 29 25.56 11.69 -15.32
N GLN A 30 24.37 12.19 -14.99
CA GLN A 30 23.14 11.44 -15.18
C GLN A 30 22.81 11.28 -16.66
N VAL A 31 22.38 10.07 -17.04
CA VAL A 31 21.82 9.76 -18.35
C VAL A 31 20.31 9.83 -18.27
N THR A 32 19.71 10.73 -19.06
CA THR A 32 18.26 11.05 -19.00
C THR A 32 17.55 10.89 -20.34
N SER A 33 18.28 10.59 -21.42
CA SER A 33 17.74 10.43 -22.77
C SER A 33 18.36 9.24 -23.48
N GLY A 34 17.67 8.72 -24.51
CA GLY A 34 18.11 7.55 -25.25
C GLY A 34 18.09 6.25 -24.44
N VAL A 35 17.44 6.23 -23.27
CA VAL A 35 17.37 5.09 -22.36
C VAL A 35 15.96 4.88 -21.82
N THR A 36 15.65 3.64 -21.47
CA THR A 36 14.44 3.25 -20.73
C THR A 36 14.85 2.53 -19.45
N LEU A 37 14.11 2.77 -18.36
CA LEU A 37 14.26 2.03 -17.12
C LEU A 37 12.99 1.21 -16.88
N SER A 38 13.17 -0.01 -16.40
CA SER A 38 12.08 -0.91 -16.04
C SER A 38 12.35 -1.62 -14.72
N TYR A 39 11.30 -2.06 -14.05
CA TYR A 39 11.38 -2.90 -12.87
C TYR A 39 10.66 -4.23 -13.07
N GLU A 40 11.17 -5.29 -12.45
CA GLU A 40 10.59 -6.64 -12.42
C GLU A 40 10.79 -7.25 -11.02
N SER A 41 9.90 -8.16 -10.61
CA SER A 41 10.05 -8.89 -9.35
C SER A 41 11.30 -9.76 -9.38
N LEU A 42 11.97 -9.84 -8.24
CA LEU A 42 13.17 -10.64 -8.08
C LEU A 42 12.98 -11.61 -6.90
N ARG A 43 13.44 -12.85 -7.07
CA ARG A 43 13.54 -13.79 -5.93
C ARG A 43 14.59 -13.28 -4.95
N ASP A 44 14.24 -13.22 -3.67
CA ASP A 44 15.23 -12.99 -2.62
C ASP A 44 16.11 -14.24 -2.41
N PRO A 45 17.19 -14.16 -1.58
CA PRO A 45 18.07 -15.30 -1.33
C PRO A 45 17.39 -16.53 -0.71
N SER A 46 16.20 -16.38 -0.11
CA SER A 46 15.40 -17.48 0.42
C SER A 46 14.49 -18.12 -0.65
N GLY A 47 14.44 -17.54 -1.84
CA GLY A 47 13.60 -17.95 -2.96
C GLY A 47 12.21 -17.31 -2.97
N SER A 48 11.89 -16.48 -1.98
CA SER A 48 10.61 -15.76 -1.89
C SER A 48 10.49 -14.75 -3.03
N ILE A 49 9.31 -14.66 -3.63
CA ILE A 49 8.99 -13.73 -4.72
C ILE A 49 7.57 -13.22 -4.57
N ASN A 50 7.36 -11.96 -4.91
CA ASN A 50 6.05 -11.35 -4.93
C ASN A 50 5.76 -10.77 -6.33
N THR A 51 4.88 -11.42 -7.08
CA THR A 51 4.55 -11.04 -8.48
C THR A 51 3.13 -10.50 -8.64
N SER A 52 2.33 -10.55 -7.58
CA SER A 52 0.93 -10.14 -7.59
C SER A 52 0.49 -9.63 -6.24
N SER A 53 -0.49 -8.75 -6.22
CA SER A 53 -1.09 -8.25 -4.99
C SER A 53 -2.62 -8.45 -4.97
N ALA A 54 -3.25 -8.53 -6.15
CA ALA A 54 -4.62 -9.00 -6.29
C ALA A 54 -4.77 -10.42 -5.74
N GLY A 55 -5.90 -10.69 -5.09
CA GLY A 55 -6.17 -11.97 -4.41
C GLY A 55 -5.55 -12.10 -3.02
N LYS A 56 -4.58 -11.24 -2.66
CA LYS A 56 -3.95 -11.22 -1.33
C LYS A 56 -4.60 -10.21 -0.36
N THR A 57 -5.48 -9.35 -0.88
CA THR A 57 -6.22 -8.30 -0.16
C THR A 57 -7.51 -7.96 -0.93
N ASN A 58 -8.49 -7.35 -0.26
CA ASN A 58 -9.70 -6.80 -0.90
C ASN A 58 -9.58 -5.30 -1.26
N PHE A 59 -8.38 -4.70 -1.25
CA PHE A 59 -8.15 -3.28 -1.58
C PHE A 59 -8.95 -2.78 -2.81
N TRP A 60 -8.84 -3.46 -3.95
CA TRP A 60 -9.50 -3.03 -5.20
C TRP A 60 -11.04 -3.04 -5.13
N GLN A 61 -11.64 -3.76 -4.17
CA GLN A 61 -13.09 -3.71 -3.94
C GLN A 61 -13.51 -2.40 -3.26
N TYR A 62 -12.65 -1.83 -2.40
CA TYR A 62 -12.99 -0.70 -1.53
C TYR A 62 -12.30 0.61 -1.92
N VAL A 63 -11.29 0.56 -2.79
CA VAL A 63 -10.48 1.73 -3.19
C VAL A 63 -11.33 2.91 -3.69
N LYS A 64 -12.43 2.65 -4.41
CA LYS A 64 -13.31 3.71 -4.89
C LYS A 64 -14.03 4.44 -3.75
N ALA A 65 -14.50 3.70 -2.75
CA ALA A 65 -15.18 4.29 -1.60
C ALA A 65 -14.19 5.03 -0.68
N LEU A 66 -12.98 4.49 -0.51
CA LEU A 66 -11.97 5.02 0.40
C LEU A 66 -11.17 6.19 -0.18
N TYR A 67 -10.88 6.16 -1.48
CA TYR A 67 -9.94 7.07 -2.12
C TYR A 67 -10.48 7.74 -3.39
N GLY A 68 -11.69 7.39 -3.84
CA GLY A 68 -12.29 7.94 -5.07
C GLY A 68 -11.72 7.37 -6.38
N GLY A 69 -10.58 6.67 -6.35
CA GLY A 69 -9.95 6.02 -7.50
C GLY A 69 -10.45 4.60 -7.76
N ALA A 70 -10.25 4.10 -8.98
CA ALA A 70 -10.63 2.72 -9.36
C ALA A 70 -9.55 2.04 -10.21
N PRO A 71 -8.32 1.88 -9.71
CA PRO A 71 -7.30 1.14 -10.44
C PRO A 71 -7.74 -0.31 -10.67
N ALA A 72 -7.30 -0.91 -11.77
CA ALA A 72 -7.53 -2.33 -12.03
C ALA A 72 -6.74 -3.21 -11.03
N PRO A 73 -7.13 -4.48 -10.82
CA PRO A 73 -6.35 -5.42 -10.01
C PRO A 73 -4.86 -5.46 -10.40
N ASN A 74 -3.97 -5.57 -9.41
CA ASN A 74 -2.50 -5.44 -9.57
C ASN A 74 -2.03 -4.08 -10.10
N ARG A 75 -2.87 -3.04 -10.10
CA ARG A 75 -2.47 -1.68 -10.45
C ARG A 75 -2.62 -0.75 -9.26
N GLY A 76 -1.67 0.17 -9.14
CA GLY A 76 -1.55 1.11 -8.04
C GLY A 76 -2.52 2.27 -8.14
N LEU A 77 -2.97 2.76 -6.98
CA LEU A 77 -3.50 4.11 -6.86
C LEU A 77 -2.31 5.06 -6.75
N ASN A 78 -2.15 6.02 -7.65
CA ASN A 78 -1.13 7.07 -7.52
C ASN A 78 -1.77 8.33 -6.92
N LEU A 79 -1.22 8.80 -5.79
CA LEU A 79 -1.77 9.93 -5.04
C LEU A 79 -1.28 11.29 -5.55
N SER A 80 -0.18 11.33 -6.33
CA SER A 80 0.38 12.54 -6.92
C SER A 80 -0.14 12.82 -8.34
N ASN A 81 -0.38 11.76 -9.12
CA ASN A 81 -0.91 11.82 -10.48
C ASN A 81 -1.89 10.67 -10.74
N PRO A 82 -3.21 10.89 -10.59
CA PRO A 82 -4.24 9.87 -10.77
C PRO A 82 -4.33 9.25 -12.18
N ALA A 83 -3.72 9.88 -13.20
CA ALA A 83 -3.67 9.33 -14.56
C ALA A 83 -2.61 8.22 -14.71
N VAL A 84 -1.67 8.12 -13.76
CA VAL A 84 -0.64 7.09 -13.73
C VAL A 84 -1.07 5.98 -12.78
N SER A 85 -0.92 4.74 -13.22
CA SER A 85 -1.25 3.58 -12.39
C SER A 85 -0.23 2.49 -12.66
N ASN A 86 0.83 2.46 -11.85
CA ASN A 86 1.92 1.51 -12.02
C ASN A 86 1.50 0.10 -11.58
N PRO A 87 1.87 -0.96 -12.32
CA PRO A 87 1.55 -2.32 -11.92
C PRO A 87 2.39 -2.76 -10.72
N THR A 88 1.84 -3.69 -9.92
CA THR A 88 2.66 -4.53 -9.03
C THR A 88 3.83 -5.10 -9.83
N PRO A 89 5.07 -5.07 -9.28
CA PRO A 89 6.16 -5.83 -9.87
C PRO A 89 5.71 -7.27 -10.20
N SER A 90 6.08 -7.74 -11.38
CA SER A 90 5.81 -9.11 -11.83
C SER A 90 7.04 -9.66 -12.53
N THR A 91 6.96 -10.88 -13.08
CA THR A 91 8.03 -11.42 -13.95
C THR A 91 8.13 -10.72 -15.30
N GLN A 92 7.15 -9.87 -15.65
CA GLN A 92 7.18 -9.01 -16.83
C GLN A 92 7.70 -7.62 -16.44
N PRO A 93 8.76 -7.11 -17.10
CA PRO A 93 9.27 -5.77 -16.84
C PRO A 93 8.21 -4.69 -17.09
N ALA A 94 8.02 -3.83 -16.10
CA ALA A 94 7.18 -2.64 -16.19
C ALA A 94 8.05 -1.39 -16.33
N ALA A 95 7.69 -0.49 -17.25
CA ALA A 95 8.44 0.74 -17.50
C ALA A 95 8.29 1.73 -16.34
N MET A 96 9.38 2.44 -16.04
CA MET A 96 9.41 3.60 -15.15
C MET A 96 9.25 4.89 -15.97
N SER A 97 8.62 5.90 -15.40
CA SER A 97 8.43 7.22 -16.04
C SER A 97 9.53 8.18 -15.61
N TYR A 98 10.06 9.00 -16.52
CA TYR A 98 11.03 10.03 -16.15
C TYR A 98 10.32 11.27 -15.59
N ASN A 99 10.65 11.63 -14.35
CA ASN A 99 10.19 12.84 -13.70
C ASN A 99 11.17 13.99 -13.98
N GLN A 100 10.76 14.92 -14.83
CA GLN A 100 11.59 16.07 -15.23
C GLN A 100 11.86 17.05 -14.09
N VAL A 101 10.94 17.17 -13.13
CA VAL A 101 11.08 18.10 -11.99
C VAL A 101 12.10 17.57 -10.99
N GLN A 102 12.04 16.27 -10.69
CA GLN A 102 12.89 15.62 -9.69
C GLN A 102 14.18 15.03 -10.29
N SER A 103 14.28 14.97 -11.62
CA SER A 103 15.42 14.39 -12.35
C SER A 103 15.70 12.94 -11.98
N TRP A 104 14.67 12.08 -11.95
CA TRP A 104 14.82 10.63 -11.80
C TRP A 104 13.77 9.86 -12.60
N TYR A 105 13.96 8.56 -12.78
CA TYR A 105 12.90 7.66 -13.20
C TYR A 105 12.14 7.18 -11.97
N GLU A 106 10.81 7.13 -12.05
CA GLU A 106 9.95 6.72 -10.96
C GLU A 106 8.88 5.70 -11.39
N ALA A 107 8.54 4.84 -10.44
CA ALA A 107 7.29 4.10 -10.41
C ALA A 107 6.66 4.35 -9.03
N GLU A 108 5.77 5.33 -8.98
CA GLU A 108 5.09 5.76 -7.76
C GLU A 108 3.76 5.00 -7.57
N GLY A 109 3.41 4.73 -6.32
CA GLY A 109 2.15 4.08 -5.97
C GLY A 109 2.10 2.60 -6.30
N LEU A 110 3.25 1.90 -6.30
CA LEU A 110 3.32 0.46 -6.50
C LEU A 110 2.49 -0.26 -5.42
N PRO A 111 1.48 -1.06 -5.77
CA PRO A 111 0.60 -1.69 -4.80
C PRO A 111 1.18 -3.01 -4.30
N ILE A 112 2.46 -3.01 -3.91
CA ILE A 112 3.18 -4.19 -3.41
C ILE A 112 2.78 -4.48 -1.95
N LEU A 113 2.73 -5.76 -1.59
CA LEU A 113 2.30 -6.25 -0.28
C LEU A 113 3.44 -7.01 0.42
N PRO A 114 3.40 -7.20 1.75
CA PRO A 114 4.38 -8.03 2.45
C PRO A 114 4.02 -9.52 2.36
N TYR A 115 3.25 -9.92 1.34
CA TYR A 115 2.78 -11.30 1.15
C TYR A 115 3.33 -11.82 -0.16
N ASP A 116 4.20 -12.81 -0.08
CA ASP A 116 4.80 -13.41 -1.27
C ASP A 116 3.78 -14.30 -2.02
N ASP A 117 4.20 -14.94 -3.10
CA ASP A 117 3.32 -15.77 -3.92
C ASP A 117 3.05 -17.17 -3.35
N THR A 118 3.69 -17.53 -2.23
CA THR A 118 3.57 -18.85 -1.59
C THR A 118 2.36 -18.90 -0.67
N LEU A 119 1.31 -19.60 -1.09
CA LEU A 119 0.13 -19.88 -0.25
C LEU A 119 0.37 -21.10 0.64
N THR A 120 0.25 -20.92 1.96
CA THR A 120 0.27 -22.00 2.95
C THR A 120 -1.11 -22.23 3.55
N SER A 121 -1.24 -23.24 4.42
CA SER A 121 -2.47 -23.46 5.22
C SER A 121 -2.83 -22.26 6.11
N ASN A 122 -1.85 -21.41 6.45
CA ASN A 122 -2.04 -20.20 7.26
C ASN A 122 -2.15 -18.93 6.40
N GLY A 123 -2.32 -19.07 5.08
CA GLY A 123 -2.32 -17.98 4.11
C GLY A 123 -0.96 -17.73 3.46
N TYR A 124 -0.84 -16.63 2.73
CA TYR A 124 0.40 -16.25 2.05
C TYR A 124 1.54 -16.00 3.04
N ASN A 125 2.75 -16.48 2.72
CA ASN A 125 3.94 -16.22 3.52
C ASN A 125 4.24 -14.73 3.59
N LYS A 126 4.66 -14.27 4.77
CA LYS A 126 5.04 -12.87 4.97
C LYS A 126 6.50 -12.64 4.60
N ASN A 127 6.75 -11.61 3.80
CA ASN A 127 8.06 -11.06 3.48
C ASN A 127 7.96 -9.54 3.39
N TYR A 128 8.49 -8.83 4.38
CA TYR A 128 8.44 -7.36 4.46
C TYR A 128 9.42 -6.65 3.52
N TYR A 129 10.29 -7.41 2.86
CA TYR A 129 11.36 -6.90 2.01
C TYR A 129 11.30 -7.53 0.60
N PRO A 130 10.15 -7.48 -0.10
CA PRO A 130 10.05 -8.02 -1.45
C PRO A 130 11.08 -7.33 -2.36
N MET A 131 11.84 -8.12 -3.11
CA MET A 131 12.90 -7.59 -3.96
C MET A 131 12.41 -7.32 -5.39
N VAL A 132 12.97 -6.28 -5.99
CA VAL A 132 12.82 -5.96 -7.41
C VAL A 132 14.18 -5.75 -8.04
N LYS A 133 14.26 -6.03 -9.33
CA LYS A 133 15.39 -5.70 -10.17
C LYS A 133 15.03 -4.52 -11.06
N VAL A 134 15.90 -3.52 -11.11
CA VAL A 134 15.79 -2.38 -12.02
C VAL A 134 16.79 -2.56 -13.15
N VAL A 135 16.34 -2.38 -14.39
CA VAL A 135 17.14 -2.56 -15.60
C VAL A 135 17.06 -1.30 -16.43
N ALA A 136 18.21 -0.75 -16.81
CA ALA A 136 18.32 0.32 -17.80
C ALA A 136 18.72 -0.27 -19.15
N LYS A 137 18.00 0.09 -20.21
CA LYS A 137 18.29 -0.30 -21.60
C LYS A 137 18.51 0.94 -22.47
N SER A 138 19.36 0.83 -23.47
CA SER A 138 19.44 1.80 -24.58
C SER A 138 18.16 1.77 -25.43
N SER A 139 18.00 2.74 -26.31
CA SER A 139 16.94 2.77 -27.33
C SER A 139 16.94 1.55 -28.25
N THR A 140 18.08 0.87 -28.42
CA THR A 140 18.22 -0.37 -29.20
C THR A 140 17.92 -1.64 -28.38
N GLY A 141 17.56 -1.50 -27.10
CA GLY A 141 17.24 -2.61 -26.20
C GLY A 141 18.45 -3.24 -25.51
N THR A 142 19.67 -2.72 -25.72
CA THR A 142 20.88 -3.21 -25.07
C THR A 142 20.84 -2.86 -23.58
N VAL A 143 21.06 -3.84 -22.70
CA VAL A 143 21.16 -3.59 -21.25
C VAL A 143 22.43 -2.80 -20.96
N LEU A 144 22.28 -1.63 -20.35
CA LEU A 144 23.37 -0.73 -19.98
C LEU A 144 23.80 -0.96 -18.52
N ALA A 145 22.83 -1.15 -17.64
CA ALA A 145 23.06 -1.38 -16.22
C ALA A 145 21.84 -2.08 -15.60
N SER A 146 22.06 -2.73 -14.47
CA SER A 146 20.99 -3.22 -13.61
C SER A 146 21.39 -3.14 -12.15
N THR A 147 20.39 -2.98 -11.28
CA THR A 147 20.54 -3.04 -9.83
C THR A 147 19.38 -3.79 -9.21
N GLN A 148 19.48 -4.10 -7.92
CA GLN A 148 18.45 -4.77 -7.15
C GLN A 148 18.17 -3.96 -5.89
N THR A 149 16.92 -3.87 -5.49
CA THR A 149 16.52 -3.18 -4.26
C THR A 149 15.29 -3.85 -3.67
N VAL A 150 15.02 -3.54 -2.41
CA VAL A 150 13.77 -3.93 -1.74
C VAL A 150 12.70 -2.86 -1.97
N LEU A 151 11.45 -3.28 -2.04
CA LEU A 151 10.28 -2.41 -1.87
C LEU A 151 9.69 -2.67 -0.49
N PRO A 152 10.23 -2.06 0.58
CA PRO A 152 9.88 -2.43 1.93
C PRO A 152 8.40 -2.14 2.20
N VAL A 153 7.68 -3.13 2.71
CA VAL A 153 6.28 -2.96 3.09
C VAL A 153 6.14 -3.18 4.57
N SER A 154 5.82 -2.13 5.31
CA SER A 154 5.50 -2.24 6.73
C SER A 154 4.02 -2.56 6.92
N ASP A 155 3.73 -3.57 7.74
CA ASP A 155 2.44 -3.74 8.44
C ASP A 155 2.62 -3.53 9.97
N GLU A 156 3.73 -2.91 10.36
CA GLU A 156 4.31 -2.96 11.71
C GLU A 156 3.64 -2.01 12.71
N MET A 157 2.68 -1.18 12.26
CA MET A 157 1.93 -0.31 13.17
C MET A 157 1.21 -1.11 14.28
N THR A 158 1.10 -2.44 14.14
CA THR A 158 0.65 -3.41 15.16
C THR A 158 -0.52 -2.85 15.96
N CYS A 159 -1.50 -2.24 15.26
CA CYS A 159 -2.61 -1.51 15.87
C CYS A 159 -3.37 -2.40 16.86
N ILE A 160 -3.41 -3.70 16.57
CA ILE A 160 -3.95 -4.75 17.43
C ILE A 160 -3.36 -4.76 18.85
N SER A 161 -2.09 -4.39 19.04
CA SER A 161 -1.44 -4.37 20.37
C SER A 161 -2.12 -3.43 21.37
N CYS A 162 -2.77 -2.38 20.87
CA CYS A 162 -3.47 -1.39 21.68
C CYS A 162 -4.97 -1.32 21.42
N HIS A 163 -5.42 -1.64 20.20
CA HIS A 163 -6.81 -1.52 19.81
C HIS A 163 -7.55 -2.86 19.71
N ALA A 164 -6.93 -4.00 20.06
CA ALA A 164 -7.69 -5.22 20.23
C ALA A 164 -8.64 -5.12 21.42
N SER A 165 -9.82 -5.73 21.32
CA SER A 165 -10.81 -5.75 22.39
C SER A 165 -10.33 -6.46 23.66
N ASN A 166 -9.35 -7.35 23.53
CA ASN A 166 -8.67 -8.02 24.65
C ASN A 166 -7.33 -7.36 25.04
N SER A 167 -7.04 -6.16 24.51
CA SER A 167 -5.85 -5.42 24.92
C SER A 167 -6.00 -4.90 26.37
N ASN A 168 -4.88 -4.77 27.07
CA ASN A 168 -4.81 -4.16 28.41
C ASN A 168 -4.50 -2.66 28.34
N LYS A 169 -4.95 -1.97 27.28
CA LYS A 169 -4.60 -0.58 27.00
C LYS A 169 -5.83 0.31 27.12
N ASP A 170 -6.18 0.69 28.35
CA ASP A 170 -7.36 1.51 28.62
C ASP A 170 -7.38 2.85 27.89
N ALA A 171 -6.21 3.44 27.61
CA ALA A 171 -6.11 4.68 26.83
C ALA A 171 -6.63 4.54 25.38
N ALA A 172 -6.69 3.32 24.84
CA ALA A 172 -7.20 3.01 23.50
C ALA A 172 -8.66 2.53 23.52
N LYS A 173 -9.25 2.31 24.71
CA LYS A 173 -10.63 1.84 24.85
C LYS A 173 -11.60 2.97 24.49
N PRO A 174 -12.54 2.76 23.55
CA PRO A 174 -13.55 3.77 23.23
C PRO A 174 -14.40 4.13 24.47
N PRO A 175 -14.41 5.39 24.94
CA PRO A 175 -15.03 5.73 26.23
C PRO A 175 -16.55 5.54 26.26
N LEU A 176 -17.24 5.82 25.16
CA LEU A 176 -18.71 5.76 25.12
C LEU A 176 -19.24 4.35 24.86
N ARG A 177 -18.66 3.62 23.90
CA ARG A 177 -19.18 2.32 23.43
C ARG A 177 -18.36 1.12 23.91
N GLY A 178 -17.22 1.35 24.56
CA GLY A 178 -16.26 0.30 24.87
C GLY A 178 -15.74 -0.42 23.62
N TRP A 179 -15.08 -1.55 23.85
CA TRP A 179 -14.55 -2.42 22.82
C TRP A 179 -15.64 -3.03 21.93
N ALA A 180 -15.32 -3.23 20.65
CA ALA A 180 -16.18 -3.82 19.64
C ALA A 180 -16.46 -5.30 19.90
N ASN A 181 -15.50 -6.01 20.51
CA ASN A 181 -15.56 -7.43 20.80
C ASN A 181 -15.91 -8.28 19.56
N TYR A 182 -15.37 -7.89 18.39
CA TYR A 182 -15.60 -8.58 17.12
C TYR A 182 -14.66 -9.79 16.98
N SER A 183 -14.93 -10.86 17.72
CA SER A 183 -14.03 -12.02 17.81
C SER A 183 -13.88 -12.85 16.53
N ALA A 184 -14.78 -12.69 15.56
CA ALA A 184 -14.75 -13.45 14.30
C ALA A 184 -13.57 -13.09 13.39
N ASP A 185 -13.05 -11.87 13.50
CA ASP A 185 -11.91 -11.39 12.70
C ASP A 185 -11.11 -10.36 13.51
N PRO A 186 -9.91 -10.73 14.01
CA PRO A 186 -9.06 -9.82 14.78
C PRO A 186 -8.72 -8.54 14.02
N GLU A 187 -8.58 -8.58 12.69
CA GLU A 187 -8.26 -7.40 11.90
C GLU A 187 -9.41 -6.38 11.91
N LYS A 188 -10.63 -6.88 11.75
CA LYS A 188 -11.84 -6.03 11.81
C LYS A 188 -12.12 -5.54 13.22
N ASP A 189 -11.81 -6.33 14.25
CA ASP A 189 -11.97 -5.94 15.64
C ASP A 189 -11.19 -4.66 15.96
N TRP A 190 -9.87 -4.68 15.75
CA TRP A 190 -9.06 -3.52 16.08
C TRP A 190 -9.39 -2.31 15.18
N LYS A 191 -9.77 -2.52 13.92
CA LYS A 191 -10.22 -1.45 13.02
C LYS A 191 -11.48 -0.77 13.52
N LYS A 192 -12.48 -1.56 13.95
CA LYS A 192 -13.71 -1.02 14.57
C LYS A 192 -13.39 -0.25 15.85
N ASN A 193 -12.47 -0.75 16.68
CA ASN A 193 -12.07 -0.07 17.92
C ASN A 193 -11.38 1.27 17.65
N VAL A 194 -10.52 1.35 16.62
CA VAL A 194 -9.94 2.63 16.18
C VAL A 194 -11.05 3.59 15.76
N LEU A 195 -11.98 3.16 14.91
CA LEU A 195 -13.08 4.02 14.46
C LEU A 195 -13.99 4.46 15.62
N ARG A 196 -14.29 3.58 16.59
CA ARG A 196 -15.10 3.96 17.77
C ARG A 196 -14.42 5.03 18.61
N LEU A 197 -13.11 4.94 18.80
CA LEU A 197 -12.35 5.96 19.52
C LEU A 197 -12.29 7.27 18.72
N HIS A 198 -12.11 7.18 17.39
CA HIS A 198 -12.15 8.33 16.49
C HIS A 198 -13.51 9.05 16.57
N ASP A 199 -14.61 8.32 16.42
CA ASP A 199 -15.97 8.86 16.49
C ASP A 199 -16.22 9.59 17.83
N TYR A 200 -15.74 9.02 18.94
CA TYR A 200 -15.81 9.68 20.24
C TYR A 200 -15.00 10.99 20.29
N LYS A 201 -13.76 10.98 19.82
CA LYS A 201 -12.87 12.16 19.84
C LYS A 201 -13.35 13.29 18.93
N HIS A 202 -14.03 12.95 17.85
CA HIS A 202 -14.52 13.91 16.86
C HIS A 202 -16.02 14.17 16.95
N ALA A 203 -16.71 13.68 17.98
CA ALA A 203 -18.16 13.81 18.13
C ALA A 203 -18.65 15.27 18.06
N ASN A 204 -17.85 16.23 18.53
CA ASN A 204 -18.19 17.66 18.51
C ASN A 204 -17.47 18.44 17.40
N ASP A 205 -16.74 17.77 16.51
CA ASP A 205 -16.06 18.40 15.39
C ASP A 205 -17.06 18.68 14.25
N PRO A 206 -17.33 19.96 13.91
CA PRO A 206 -18.32 20.31 12.89
C PRO A 206 -17.97 19.77 11.50
N VAL A 207 -16.68 19.63 11.18
CA VAL A 207 -16.23 19.11 9.88
C VAL A 207 -16.53 17.61 9.79
N TYR A 208 -16.23 16.87 10.87
CA TYR A 208 -16.56 15.45 10.95
C TYR A 208 -18.08 15.22 10.89
N GLN A 209 -18.88 16.00 11.63
CA GLN A 209 -20.33 15.88 11.61
C GLN A 209 -20.92 16.15 10.22
N ALA A 210 -20.44 17.20 9.54
CA ALA A 210 -20.86 17.50 8.17
C ALA A 210 -20.47 16.39 7.18
N ALA A 211 -19.31 15.76 7.36
CA ALA A 211 -18.88 14.63 6.53
C ALA A 211 -19.71 13.37 6.80
N LEU A 212 -19.98 13.05 8.07
CA LEU A 212 -20.78 11.90 8.48
C LEU A 212 -22.20 11.97 7.90
N LEU A 213 -22.84 13.15 7.92
CA LEU A 213 -24.16 13.35 7.32
C LEU A 213 -24.20 13.06 5.81
N LYS A 214 -23.08 13.30 5.09
CA LYS A 214 -22.98 12.96 3.66
C LYS A 214 -22.84 11.46 3.43
N LEU A 215 -22.16 10.75 4.33
CA LEU A 215 -21.89 9.31 4.23
C LEU A 215 -23.04 8.46 4.75
N GLN A 216 -23.70 8.89 5.83
CA GLN A 216 -24.78 8.18 6.51
C GLN A 216 -25.90 9.16 6.89
N PRO A 217 -26.74 9.57 5.92
CA PRO A 217 -27.78 10.59 6.14
C PRO A 217 -28.81 10.22 7.21
N VAL A 218 -28.93 8.93 7.54
CA VAL A 218 -29.98 8.37 8.41
C VAL A 218 -29.46 7.94 9.78
N ALA A 219 -28.14 7.96 10.02
CA ALA A 219 -27.55 7.49 11.28
C ALA A 219 -26.38 8.41 11.70
N ALA A 220 -26.63 9.32 12.63
CA ALA A 220 -25.60 10.16 13.26
C ALA A 220 -24.76 9.41 14.31
N ALA A 221 -24.67 8.08 14.19
CA ALA A 221 -24.05 7.21 15.18
C ALA A 221 -22.53 7.03 14.96
N GLY A 222 -21.90 7.76 14.06
CA GLY A 222 -20.47 7.62 13.74
C GLY A 222 -20.18 6.50 12.74
N LEU A 223 -18.91 6.38 12.34
CA LEU A 223 -18.44 5.42 11.33
C LEU A 223 -18.40 3.98 11.85
N ALA A 224 -18.25 3.78 13.16
CA ALA A 224 -18.02 2.47 13.77
C ALA A 224 -19.30 1.77 14.26
N GLN A 225 -20.28 1.63 13.36
CA GLN A 225 -21.53 0.90 13.65
C GLN A 225 -21.32 -0.61 13.73
#